data_AF-A0AAX1DSK7-F1
#
_entry.id   AF-A0AAX1DSK7-F1
#
_cell.length_a   1.000
_cell.length_b   1.000
_cell.length_c   1.000
_cell.angle_alpha   90.00
_cell.angle_beta   90.00
_cell.angle_gamma   90.00
#
_symmetry.space_group_name_H-M   'P 1'
#
loop_
_entity.id
_entity.type
_entity.pdbx_description
1 polymer ?
#
loop_
_entity_poly.entity_id
_entity_poly.type
_entity_poly.pdbx_seq_one_letter_code
_entity_poly.pdbx_strand_id
1 'polypeptide(L)'
;MKTRLPLAREQFHATPWVLLESDDFRVELFRYPAGIEAVRIHNRRGSVTVLPFLGQMIWDVQFDDHNLTMGHSFKQPLPASSIIDTYGCFAFHSGLLANGCPAPEDDHPLHGEMACARMDSAWLVLDDQTLSLEGECEYVKGFGHHYLAAPAVRIQADRPRMTIEMTVTNLAGAPMPLQYMCHLNSAWVDQGRFRQSIPEEAFQLRRSIPAHLKPTPAWREYTDRLSREPQALQQLDQPQLCDPEIVFFADDLPQYGDEVQFELYSPQGFALMTRFSTAQFPHATRWLLHNHDQQVAAYILPATCRPEGFLAAQQAGTLITLTSGEQRHFSVETGLL
;
A
#
# COMPACT_ATOMS: atom_id res chain seq x y z
N MET A 1 19.89 15.11 -16.17
CA MET A 1 20.44 15.90 -15.04
C MET A 1 19.43 15.78 -13.92
N LYS A 2 19.84 15.29 -12.75
CA LYS A 2 18.94 15.08 -11.61
C LYS A 2 18.82 16.38 -10.81
N THR A 3 17.61 16.91 -10.69
CA THR A 3 17.31 18.11 -9.89
C THR A 3 16.59 17.70 -8.62
N ARG A 4 17.15 18.04 -7.46
CA ARG A 4 16.55 17.76 -6.14
C ARG A 4 16.00 19.04 -5.52
N LEU A 5 14.75 19.02 -5.10
CA LEU A 5 14.04 20.14 -4.50
C LEU A 5 13.57 19.75 -3.08
N PRO A 6 14.26 20.19 -2.02
CA PRO A 6 13.83 19.95 -0.65
C PRO A 6 12.44 20.54 -0.36
N LEU A 7 11.64 19.81 0.41
CA LEU A 7 10.34 20.28 0.90
C LEU A 7 10.45 20.65 2.38
N ALA A 8 9.86 21.78 2.75
CA ALA A 8 9.76 22.29 4.11
C ALA A 8 8.29 22.50 4.47
N ARG A 9 7.90 22.17 5.72
CA ARG A 9 6.49 22.20 6.16
C ARG A 9 5.86 23.60 6.05
N GLU A 10 6.67 24.64 6.08
CA GLU A 10 6.26 26.05 5.97
C GLU A 10 5.79 26.41 4.56
N GLN A 11 6.14 25.60 3.55
CA GLN A 11 5.70 25.80 2.16
C GLN A 11 4.24 25.39 1.94
N PHE A 12 3.60 24.70 2.88
CA PHE A 12 2.26 24.15 2.69
C PHE A 12 1.20 25.07 3.29
N HIS A 13 0.24 25.48 2.46
CA HIS A 13 -0.80 26.45 2.79
C HIS A 13 -2.20 25.93 2.44
N ALA A 14 -3.24 26.50 3.06
CA ALA A 14 -4.62 26.11 2.78
C ALA A 14 -5.02 26.33 1.31
N THR A 15 -4.54 27.43 0.70
CA THR A 15 -4.67 27.66 -0.74
C THR A 15 -3.55 26.93 -1.47
N PRO A 16 -3.87 26.01 -2.40
CA PRO A 16 -2.85 25.35 -3.21
C PRO A 16 -2.03 26.34 -4.02
N TRP A 17 -0.72 26.08 -4.15
CA TRP A 17 0.16 26.84 -5.03
C TRP A 17 1.12 25.91 -5.78
N VAL A 18 1.58 26.38 -6.95
CA VAL A 18 2.41 25.59 -7.87
C VAL A 18 3.89 25.79 -7.54
N LEU A 19 4.57 24.71 -7.14
CA LEU A 19 6.01 24.70 -6.87
C LEU A 19 6.83 24.51 -8.16
N LEU A 20 6.34 23.65 -9.05
CA LEU A 20 7.02 23.26 -10.28
C LEU A 20 5.99 23.08 -11.40
N GLU A 21 6.30 23.58 -12.58
CA GLU A 21 5.49 23.41 -13.79
C GLU A 21 6.41 23.27 -15.01
N SER A 22 6.15 22.25 -15.81
CA SER A 22 6.79 21.97 -17.10
C SER A 22 5.77 21.36 -18.07
N ASP A 23 6.20 21.07 -19.30
CA ASP A 23 5.36 20.38 -20.28
C ASP A 23 4.94 18.97 -19.83
N ASP A 24 5.72 18.35 -18.93
CA ASP A 24 5.54 16.97 -18.47
C ASP A 24 4.82 16.89 -17.12
N PHE A 25 5.10 17.84 -16.22
CA PHE A 25 4.72 17.75 -14.82
C PHE A 25 4.21 19.07 -14.26
N ARG A 26 3.25 18.99 -13.33
CA ARG A 26 2.84 20.09 -12.48
C ARG A 26 2.77 19.63 -11.03
N VAL A 27 3.40 20.37 -10.13
CA VAL A 27 3.44 20.03 -8.70
C VAL A 27 2.78 21.13 -7.88
N GLU A 28 1.75 20.76 -7.16
CA GLU A 28 1.04 21.64 -6.23
C GLU A 28 1.35 21.25 -4.78
N LEU A 29 1.62 22.25 -3.95
CA LEU A 29 1.70 22.10 -2.50
C LEU A 29 0.46 22.69 -1.85
N PHE A 30 -0.12 21.96 -0.89
CA PHE A 30 -1.26 22.45 -0.12
C PHE A 30 -1.35 21.75 1.25
N ARG A 31 -2.12 22.33 2.16
CA ARG A 31 -2.40 21.79 3.48
C ARG A 31 -3.90 21.57 3.62
N TYR A 32 -4.30 20.34 3.94
CA TYR A 32 -5.69 20.02 4.26
C TYR A 32 -6.15 20.81 5.49
N PRO A 33 -7.45 21.12 5.62
CA PRO A 33 -8.01 21.75 6.82
C PRO A 33 -7.64 21.06 8.15
N ALA A 34 -7.45 19.74 8.13
CA ALA A 34 -6.97 18.96 9.28
C ALA A 34 -5.48 19.16 9.63
N GLY A 35 -4.78 20.06 8.93
CA GLY A 35 -3.38 20.40 9.17
C GLY A 35 -2.36 19.54 8.42
N ILE A 36 -2.80 18.56 7.63
CA ILE A 36 -1.93 17.62 6.92
C ILE A 36 -1.38 18.23 5.63
N GLU A 37 -0.06 18.26 5.50
CA GLU A 37 0.62 18.66 4.26
C GLU A 37 0.45 17.62 3.15
N ALA A 38 0.26 18.09 1.91
CA ALA A 38 0.09 17.25 0.75
C ALA A 38 0.79 17.85 -0.48
N VAL A 39 1.38 16.96 -1.27
CA VAL A 39 1.92 17.25 -2.59
C VAL A 39 1.04 16.57 -3.62
N ARG A 40 0.45 17.33 -4.54
CA ARG A 40 -0.20 16.75 -5.72
C ARG A 40 0.73 16.88 -6.91
N ILE A 41 1.10 15.73 -7.47
CA ILE A 41 1.94 15.63 -8.65
C ILE A 41 1.06 15.24 -9.82
N HIS A 42 1.01 16.09 -10.84
CA HIS A 42 0.35 15.81 -12.11
C HIS A 42 1.37 15.40 -13.15
N ASN A 43 1.02 14.42 -13.98
CA ASN A 43 1.69 14.13 -15.25
C ASN A 43 0.69 14.30 -16.41
N ARG A 44 1.05 13.92 -17.63
CA ARG A 44 0.14 14.05 -18.78
C ARG A 44 -1.10 13.15 -18.74
N ARG A 45 -1.12 12.18 -17.82
CA ARG A 45 -2.12 11.12 -17.74
C ARG A 45 -2.95 11.16 -16.46
N GLY A 46 -2.69 12.10 -15.54
CA GLY A 46 -3.44 12.21 -14.29
C GLY A 46 -2.64 12.80 -13.15
N SER A 47 -2.98 12.43 -11.91
CA SER A 47 -2.34 12.95 -10.71
C SER A 47 -2.25 11.95 -9.56
N VAL A 48 -1.23 12.15 -8.72
CA VAL A 48 -0.99 11.41 -7.47
C VAL A 48 -0.82 12.42 -6.33
N THR A 49 -1.61 12.26 -5.27
CA THR A 49 -1.51 13.06 -4.04
C THR A 49 -0.80 12.26 -2.96
N VAL A 50 0.35 12.75 -2.50
CA VAL A 50 1.19 12.10 -1.47
C VAL A 50 1.29 13.00 -0.25
N LEU A 51 1.31 12.41 0.94
CA LEU A 51 1.45 13.09 2.22
C LEU A 51 2.93 13.06 2.66
N PRO A 52 3.76 14.07 2.27
CA PRO A 52 5.21 14.00 2.38
C PRO A 52 5.72 13.77 3.81
N PHE A 53 4.94 14.13 4.82
CA PHE A 53 5.35 14.09 6.22
C PHE A 53 4.54 13.14 7.12
N LEU A 54 3.66 12.31 6.53
CA LEU A 54 2.83 11.32 7.23
C LEU A 54 2.97 9.96 6.53
N GLY A 55 3.98 9.20 6.92
CA GLY A 55 4.31 7.87 6.39
C GLY A 55 4.64 7.84 4.89
N GLN A 56 4.76 9.01 4.23
CA GLN A 56 4.70 9.16 2.76
C GLN A 56 3.52 8.42 2.13
N MET A 57 2.38 8.42 2.83
CA MET A 57 1.14 7.81 2.37
C MET A 57 0.69 8.42 1.04
N ILE A 58 0.22 7.57 0.12
CA ILE A 58 -0.39 7.99 -1.14
C ILE A 58 -1.88 8.14 -0.88
N TRP A 59 -2.32 9.37 -0.66
CA TRP A 59 -3.70 9.66 -0.30
C TRP A 59 -4.66 9.39 -1.45
N ASP A 60 -4.36 9.87 -2.64
CA ASP A 60 -5.28 9.80 -3.77
C ASP A 60 -4.56 9.63 -5.10
N VAL A 61 -5.17 8.88 -6.03
CA VAL A 61 -4.63 8.58 -7.35
C VAL A 61 -5.72 8.65 -8.40
N GLN A 62 -5.50 9.46 -9.43
CA GLN A 62 -6.35 9.55 -10.61
C GLN A 62 -5.52 9.41 -11.87
N PHE A 63 -5.92 8.55 -12.80
CA PHE A 63 -5.32 8.46 -14.12
C PHE A 63 -6.40 8.26 -15.19
N ASP A 64 -6.25 8.91 -16.35
CA ASP A 64 -7.17 8.81 -17.49
C ASP A 64 -8.66 8.92 -17.08
N ASP A 65 -8.97 9.92 -16.25
CA ASP A 65 -10.31 10.18 -15.68
C ASP A 65 -10.87 9.09 -14.73
N HIS A 66 -10.08 8.07 -14.39
CA HIS A 66 -10.44 7.03 -13.42
C HIS A 66 -9.81 7.30 -12.04
N ASN A 67 -10.61 7.19 -10.99
CA ASN A 67 -10.13 7.18 -9.60
C ASN A 67 -9.70 5.76 -9.22
N LEU A 68 -8.47 5.60 -8.77
CA LEU A 68 -7.89 4.32 -8.36
C LEU A 68 -7.97 4.11 -6.84
N THR A 69 -8.32 5.13 -6.07
CA THR A 69 -8.44 5.11 -4.61
C THR A 69 -9.75 4.43 -4.17
N MET A 70 -9.70 3.67 -3.07
CA MET A 70 -10.90 3.08 -2.46
C MET A 70 -12.02 4.10 -2.20
N GLY A 71 -13.27 3.62 -2.20
CA GLY A 71 -14.38 4.35 -1.60
C GLY A 71 -14.25 4.38 -0.08
N HIS A 72 -14.37 5.57 0.52
CA HIS A 72 -14.24 5.75 1.97
C HIS A 72 -15.01 6.97 2.48
N SER A 73 -15.34 6.98 3.77
CA SER A 73 -16.03 8.10 4.44
C SER A 73 -15.12 9.27 4.87
N PHE A 74 -13.79 9.11 4.83
CA PHE A 74 -12.86 10.20 5.17
C PHE A 74 -12.94 11.34 4.13
N LYS A 75 -13.07 12.60 4.58
CA LYS A 75 -13.10 13.76 3.66
C LYS A 75 -11.72 14.34 3.34
N GLN A 76 -10.73 13.95 4.14
CA GLN A 76 -9.35 14.40 4.13
C GLN A 76 -8.54 13.44 5.00
N PRO A 77 -7.21 13.37 4.85
CA PRO A 77 -6.37 12.69 5.81
C PRO A 77 -6.45 13.38 7.17
N LEU A 78 -6.32 12.60 8.25
CA LEU A 78 -6.36 13.10 9.62
C LEU A 78 -5.02 12.87 10.31
N PRO A 79 -4.63 13.74 11.28
CA PRO A 79 -3.51 13.45 12.17
C PRO A 79 -3.74 12.13 12.89
N ALA A 80 -2.84 11.17 12.69
CA ALA A 80 -2.99 9.81 13.16
C ALA A 80 -1.65 9.23 13.58
N SER A 81 -1.66 8.36 14.59
CA SER A 81 -0.54 7.49 14.94
C SER A 81 -0.80 6.03 14.55
N SER A 82 -2.00 5.74 14.03
CA SER A 82 -2.44 4.43 13.55
C SER A 82 -3.24 4.61 12.27
N ILE A 83 -3.08 3.70 11.32
CA ILE A 83 -3.73 3.82 10.00
C ILE A 83 -5.27 3.81 10.11
N ILE A 84 -5.83 3.18 11.14
CA ILE A 84 -7.29 3.12 11.35
C ILE A 84 -7.93 4.49 11.51
N ASP A 85 -7.18 5.49 12.00
CA ASP A 85 -7.68 6.83 12.25
C ASP A 85 -7.68 7.70 10.97
N THR A 86 -7.13 7.19 9.85
CA THR A 86 -7.02 7.90 8.57
C THR A 86 -7.10 6.96 7.35
N TYR A 87 -7.91 5.90 7.44
CA TYR A 87 -8.01 4.82 6.45
C TYR A 87 -8.85 5.20 5.22
N GLY A 88 -8.31 6.08 4.37
CA GLY A 88 -8.91 6.46 3.08
C GLY A 88 -7.90 6.59 1.94
N CYS A 89 -6.63 6.27 2.18
CA CYS A 89 -5.58 6.45 1.21
C CYS A 89 -5.55 5.35 0.14
N PHE A 90 -5.04 5.65 -1.06
CA PHE A 90 -4.76 4.65 -2.08
C PHE A 90 -3.67 3.66 -1.64
N ALA A 91 -2.60 4.14 -0.99
CA ALA A 91 -1.54 3.25 -0.52
C ALA A 91 -0.84 3.76 0.74
N PHE A 92 -0.37 2.82 1.55
CA PHE A 92 0.48 3.08 2.70
C PHE A 92 1.51 1.96 2.94
N HIS A 93 2.57 2.28 3.67
CA HIS A 93 3.62 1.33 4.03
C HIS A 93 3.26 0.63 5.34
N SER A 94 2.85 -0.64 5.27
CA SER A 94 2.57 -1.44 6.46
C SER A 94 3.84 -2.19 6.89
N GLY A 95 4.25 -2.03 8.14
CA GLY A 95 5.60 -2.37 8.58
C GLY A 95 6.16 -1.32 9.56
N LEU A 96 7.46 -1.26 9.82
CA LEU A 96 8.53 -2.11 9.28
C LEU A 96 9.00 -3.15 10.31
N LEU A 97 8.78 -2.89 11.59
CA LEU A 97 9.10 -3.84 12.67
C LEU A 97 8.04 -4.93 12.80
N ALA A 98 6.78 -4.57 12.53
CA ALA A 98 5.66 -5.50 12.51
C ALA A 98 4.60 -5.11 11.47
N ASN A 99 3.82 -6.08 11.00
CA ASN A 99 2.81 -5.91 9.96
C ASN A 99 1.51 -6.67 10.29
N GLY A 100 0.40 -6.26 9.70
CA GLY A 100 -0.87 -6.98 9.75
C GLY A 100 -1.66 -6.78 11.04
N CYS A 101 -2.60 -7.69 11.28
CA CYS A 101 -3.44 -7.69 12.47
C CYS A 101 -2.71 -8.33 13.65
N PRO A 102 -2.43 -7.60 14.74
CA PRO A 102 -1.78 -8.17 15.91
C PRO A 102 -2.68 -9.25 16.55
N ALA A 103 -2.07 -10.34 17.01
CA ALA A 103 -2.67 -11.25 17.98
C ALA A 103 -2.78 -10.57 19.36
N PRO A 104 -3.57 -11.12 20.31
CA PRO A 104 -3.62 -10.60 21.68
C PRO A 104 -2.25 -10.52 22.38
N GLU A 105 -1.30 -11.36 21.97
CA GLU A 105 0.07 -11.43 22.50
C GLU A 105 1.07 -10.54 21.74
N ASP A 106 0.68 -9.97 20.59
CA ASP A 106 1.50 -9.01 19.85
C ASP A 106 1.39 -7.60 20.48
N ASP A 107 2.51 -6.88 20.54
CA ASP A 107 2.59 -5.50 21.03
C ASP A 107 2.97 -4.54 19.89
N HIS A 108 2.11 -4.46 18.88
CA HIS A 108 2.25 -3.51 17.77
C HIS A 108 0.88 -3.01 17.29
N PRO A 109 0.79 -1.78 16.76
CA PRO A 109 -0.46 -1.31 16.17
C PRO A 109 -0.84 -2.13 14.93
N LEU A 110 -2.13 -2.12 14.59
CA LEU A 110 -2.59 -2.67 13.31
C LEU A 110 -1.77 -2.04 12.17
N HIS A 111 -1.18 -2.89 11.33
CA HIS A 111 -0.33 -2.51 10.20
C HIS A 111 1.03 -1.88 10.54
N GLY A 112 1.46 -1.92 11.80
CA GLY A 112 2.79 -1.46 12.20
C GLY A 112 2.92 0.06 12.31
N GLU A 113 4.10 0.50 12.69
CA GLU A 113 4.40 1.89 13.04
C GLU A 113 4.62 2.80 11.82
N MET A 114 5.08 2.24 10.69
CA MET A 114 5.48 3.01 9.51
C MET A 114 4.31 3.71 8.83
N ALA A 115 3.12 3.11 8.87
CA ALA A 115 1.94 3.57 8.13
C ALA A 115 1.58 5.04 8.41
N CYS A 116 1.85 5.51 9.63
CA CYS A 116 1.64 6.90 10.05
C CYS A 116 2.90 7.52 10.67
N ALA A 117 4.09 7.03 10.31
CA ALA A 117 5.34 7.56 10.83
C ALA A 117 5.53 9.04 10.46
N ARG A 118 6.09 9.82 11.39
CA ARG A 118 6.48 11.20 11.08
C ARG A 118 7.77 11.17 10.27
N MET A 119 7.73 11.66 9.04
CA MET A 119 8.95 11.80 8.22
C MET A 119 9.82 12.96 8.71
N ASP A 120 11.12 12.75 8.72
CA ASP A 120 12.10 13.77 9.13
C ASP A 120 12.46 14.70 7.98
N SER A 121 12.43 14.19 6.74
CA SER A 121 12.64 15.00 5.55
C SER A 121 11.91 14.44 4.34
N ALA A 122 11.59 15.32 3.39
CA ALA A 122 11.00 14.99 2.11
C ALA A 122 11.55 15.92 1.02
N TRP A 123 11.65 15.45 -0.21
CA TRP A 123 12.08 16.23 -1.36
C TRP A 123 11.50 15.67 -2.65
N LEU A 124 11.44 16.52 -3.67
CA LEU A 124 11.16 16.09 -5.03
C LEU A 124 12.47 15.84 -5.77
N VAL A 125 12.43 14.91 -6.70
CA VAL A 125 13.50 14.66 -7.66
C VAL A 125 12.91 14.65 -9.05
N LEU A 126 13.36 15.58 -9.89
CA LEU A 126 13.13 15.54 -11.32
C LEU A 126 14.35 14.93 -12.00
N ASP A 127 14.16 13.84 -12.73
CA ASP A 127 15.20 13.18 -13.52
C ASP A 127 14.64 12.72 -14.86
N ASP A 128 15.01 13.45 -15.91
CA ASP A 128 14.53 13.22 -17.28
C ASP A 128 12.99 13.18 -17.34
N GLN A 129 12.39 12.07 -17.80
CA GLN A 129 10.94 11.90 -17.89
C GLN A 129 10.29 11.38 -16.60
N THR A 130 10.99 11.44 -15.47
CA THR A 130 10.52 10.91 -14.18
C THR A 130 10.53 12.00 -13.12
N LEU A 131 9.45 12.08 -12.36
CA LEU A 131 9.35 12.89 -11.15
C LEU A 131 9.04 11.99 -9.97
N SER A 132 9.82 12.12 -8.90
CA SER A 132 9.58 11.39 -7.65
C SER A 132 9.44 12.30 -6.45
N LEU A 133 8.68 11.84 -5.47
CA LEU A 133 8.69 12.34 -4.11
C LEU A 133 9.37 11.29 -3.23
N GLU A 134 10.46 11.69 -2.59
CA GLU A 134 11.32 10.85 -1.77
C GLU A 134 11.40 11.45 -0.37
N GLY A 135 11.68 10.63 0.63
CA GLY A 135 11.80 11.09 2.01
C GLY A 135 12.51 10.09 2.89
N GLU A 136 12.76 10.49 4.12
CA GLU A 136 13.46 9.68 5.11
C GLU A 136 12.85 9.86 6.50
N CYS A 137 12.80 8.77 7.25
CA CYS A 137 12.44 8.72 8.66
C CYS A 137 13.46 7.85 9.41
N GLU A 138 14.14 8.41 10.40
CA GLU A 138 14.99 7.69 11.32
C GLU A 138 14.16 7.26 12.54
N TYR A 139 13.87 5.97 12.62
CA TYR A 139 13.23 5.40 13.79
C TYR A 139 14.30 5.03 14.81
N VAL A 140 14.27 5.64 16.00
CA VAL A 140 15.20 5.32 17.10
C VAL A 140 14.47 5.22 18.44
N LYS A 141 14.72 4.14 19.17
CA LYS A 141 14.27 3.94 20.56
C LYS A 141 15.47 3.64 21.44
N GLY A 142 15.60 4.35 22.58
CA GLY A 142 16.76 4.24 23.46
C GLY A 142 17.06 2.83 23.98
N PHE A 143 16.05 1.97 24.05
CA PHE A 143 16.18 0.54 24.41
C PHE A 143 15.45 -0.36 23.40
N GLY A 144 15.45 0.01 22.12
CA GLY A 144 14.76 -0.73 21.06
C GLY A 144 15.50 -0.69 19.73
N HIS A 145 14.75 -0.78 18.64
CA HIS A 145 15.31 -0.78 17.29
C HIS A 145 15.75 0.61 16.83
N HIS A 146 16.67 0.60 15.86
CA HIS A 146 17.19 1.80 15.21
C HIS A 146 17.34 1.52 13.72
N TYR A 147 16.57 2.21 12.89
CA TYR A 147 16.59 2.04 11.44
C TYR A 147 16.33 3.33 10.69
N LEU A 148 16.74 3.36 9.43
CA LEU A 148 16.36 4.38 8.46
C LEU A 148 15.37 3.79 7.46
N ALA A 149 14.19 4.37 7.36
CA ALA A 149 13.24 4.14 6.28
C ALA A 149 13.35 5.25 5.26
N ALA A 150 13.47 4.89 3.98
CA ALA A 150 13.54 5.81 2.85
C ALA A 150 12.49 5.42 1.79
N PRO A 151 11.23 5.89 1.93
CA PRO A 151 10.19 5.67 0.95
C PRO A 151 10.33 6.59 -0.27
N ALA A 152 9.74 6.16 -1.37
CA ALA A 152 9.61 6.99 -2.55
C ALA A 152 8.41 6.61 -3.42
N VAL A 153 7.85 7.61 -4.11
CA VAL A 153 6.83 7.42 -5.15
C VAL A 153 7.34 8.07 -6.42
N ARG A 154 7.39 7.34 -7.54
CA ARG A 154 7.87 7.84 -8.84
C ARG A 154 6.78 7.73 -9.88
N ILE A 155 6.65 8.76 -10.71
CA ILE A 155 5.77 8.76 -11.86
C ILE A 155 6.54 9.16 -13.12
N GLN A 156 6.15 8.59 -14.26
CA GLN A 156 6.68 8.97 -15.56
C GLN A 156 5.75 9.99 -16.24
N ALA A 157 6.29 10.85 -17.10
CA ALA A 157 5.54 11.93 -17.74
C ALA A 157 4.28 11.44 -18.50
N ASP A 158 4.41 10.34 -19.24
CA ASP A 158 3.39 9.88 -20.21
C ASP A 158 2.73 8.54 -19.85
N ARG A 159 2.88 8.09 -18.60
CA ARG A 159 2.29 6.81 -18.14
C ARG A 159 1.24 7.02 -17.05
N PRO A 160 0.09 6.34 -17.12
CA PRO A 160 -0.91 6.36 -16.05
C PRO A 160 -0.52 5.39 -14.91
N ARG A 161 0.74 5.48 -14.44
CA ARG A 161 1.35 4.51 -13.52
C ARG A 161 2.35 5.17 -12.60
N MET A 162 2.59 4.53 -11.46
CA MET A 162 3.60 4.90 -10.49
C MET A 162 4.40 3.69 -10.01
N THR A 163 5.58 3.96 -9.48
CA THR A 163 6.38 3.01 -8.71
C THR A 163 6.42 3.46 -7.25
N ILE A 164 6.02 2.57 -6.35
CA ILE A 164 6.05 2.75 -4.90
C ILE A 164 7.24 1.97 -4.35
N GLU A 165 8.09 2.63 -3.59
CA GLU A 165 9.33 2.04 -3.08
C GLU A 165 9.49 2.23 -1.58
N MET A 166 10.23 1.30 -0.98
CA MET A 166 10.69 1.37 0.39
C MET A 166 12.10 0.81 0.47
N THR A 167 13.02 1.61 1.03
CA THR A 167 14.34 1.12 1.41
C THR A 167 14.49 1.18 2.93
N VAL A 168 14.93 0.10 3.54
CA VAL A 168 15.11 -0.01 5.00
C VAL A 168 16.54 -0.39 5.31
N THR A 169 17.20 0.37 6.17
CA THR A 169 18.56 0.07 6.65
C THR A 169 18.56 -0.09 8.16
N ASN A 170 19.05 -1.22 8.66
CA ASN A 170 19.25 -1.42 10.10
C ASN A 170 20.47 -0.60 10.56
N LEU A 171 20.23 0.45 11.35
CA LEU A 171 21.28 1.30 11.90
C LEU A 171 21.76 0.82 13.28
N ALA A 172 21.04 -0.12 13.91
CA ALA A 172 21.42 -0.69 15.19
C ALA A 172 22.63 -1.62 15.08
N GLY A 173 23.35 -1.80 16.18
CA GLY A 173 24.35 -2.87 16.31
C GLY A 173 23.75 -4.28 16.44
N ALA A 174 22.47 -4.38 16.80
CA ALA A 174 21.76 -5.62 16.99
C ALA A 174 20.92 -6.01 15.75
N PRO A 175 20.61 -7.30 15.55
CA PRO A 175 19.67 -7.71 14.51
C PRO A 175 18.29 -7.08 14.70
N MET A 176 17.63 -6.76 13.60
CA MET A 176 16.32 -6.12 13.56
C MET A 176 15.32 -6.97 12.77
N PRO A 177 14.12 -7.25 13.30
CA PRO A 177 13.08 -7.89 12.51
C PRO A 177 12.58 -6.95 11.40
N LEU A 178 12.12 -7.53 10.29
CA LEU A 178 11.51 -6.81 9.18
C LEU A 178 10.25 -7.53 8.71
N GLN A 179 9.13 -6.84 8.72
CA GLN A 179 7.91 -7.20 8.02
C GLN A 179 7.47 -6.00 7.19
N TYR A 180 7.20 -6.21 5.91
CA TYR A 180 6.75 -5.15 5.02
C TYR A 180 5.64 -5.61 4.08
N MET A 181 4.62 -4.78 3.95
CA MET A 181 3.57 -4.89 2.94
C MET A 181 3.37 -3.52 2.31
N CYS A 182 3.41 -3.48 0.97
CA CYS A 182 2.92 -2.33 0.23
C CYS A 182 1.40 -2.45 0.18
N HIS A 183 0.71 -1.75 1.08
CA HIS A 183 -0.73 -1.91 1.23
C HIS A 183 -1.47 -1.01 0.23
N LEU A 184 -2.09 -1.60 -0.78
CA LEU A 184 -2.84 -0.93 -1.85
C LEU A 184 -4.34 -1.04 -1.62
N ASN A 185 -5.01 0.07 -1.36
CA ASN A 185 -6.47 0.17 -1.25
C ASN A 185 -7.07 0.59 -2.58
N SER A 186 -6.98 -0.30 -3.57
CA SER A 186 -7.51 -0.03 -4.91
C SER A 186 -9.04 0.10 -4.92
N ALA A 187 -9.54 1.00 -5.76
CA ALA A 187 -10.96 1.24 -5.98
C ALA A 187 -11.71 -0.06 -6.29
N TRP A 188 -12.93 -0.18 -5.76
CA TRP A 188 -13.84 -1.23 -6.20
C TRP A 188 -14.25 -1.01 -7.66
N VAL A 189 -14.07 -2.04 -8.49
CA VAL A 189 -14.49 -2.03 -9.89
C VAL A 189 -15.70 -2.94 -10.03
N ASP A 190 -16.90 -2.36 -10.18
CA ASP A 190 -18.12 -3.14 -10.36
C ASP A 190 -18.02 -4.07 -11.58
N GLN A 191 -18.40 -5.34 -11.40
CA GLN A 191 -18.23 -6.41 -12.38
C GLN A 191 -16.77 -6.63 -12.83
N GLY A 192 -15.80 -6.13 -12.05
CA GLY A 192 -14.39 -6.24 -12.36
C GLY A 192 -13.90 -7.68 -12.33
N ARG A 193 -13.05 -8.07 -13.28
CA ARG A 193 -12.54 -9.44 -13.42
C ARG A 193 -11.07 -9.55 -13.07
N PHE A 194 -10.72 -10.53 -12.25
CA PHE A 194 -9.33 -10.77 -11.90
C PHE A 194 -8.58 -11.45 -13.06
N ARG A 195 -7.34 -11.04 -13.27
CA ARG A 195 -6.35 -11.77 -14.07
C ARG A 195 -5.01 -11.69 -13.38
N GLN A 196 -4.23 -12.77 -13.45
CA GLN A 196 -2.92 -12.81 -12.84
C GLN A 196 -1.97 -13.72 -13.62
N SER A 197 -0.66 -13.51 -13.43
CA SER A 197 0.39 -14.34 -14.03
C SER A 197 0.62 -15.67 -13.30
N ILE A 198 -0.05 -15.89 -12.16
CA ILE A 198 0.03 -17.12 -11.36
C ILE A 198 -1.27 -17.94 -11.48
N PRO A 199 -1.27 -19.25 -11.22
CA PRO A 199 -2.48 -20.07 -11.23
C PRO A 199 -3.54 -19.57 -10.24
N GLU A 200 -4.82 -19.80 -10.52
CA GLU A 200 -5.93 -19.41 -9.63
C GLU A 200 -5.85 -20.13 -8.28
N GLU A 201 -5.37 -21.37 -8.29
CA GLU A 201 -5.20 -22.24 -7.13
C GLU A 201 -4.10 -21.77 -6.17
N ALA A 202 -3.26 -20.82 -6.58
CA ALA A 202 -2.26 -20.20 -5.72
C ALA A 202 -2.90 -19.37 -4.59
N PHE A 203 -4.14 -18.92 -4.77
CA PHE A 203 -4.89 -18.20 -3.74
C PHE A 203 -5.67 -19.14 -2.83
N GLN A 204 -5.43 -19.04 -1.53
CA GLN A 204 -6.15 -19.78 -0.50
C GLN A 204 -6.93 -18.82 0.39
N LEU A 205 -8.21 -19.15 0.64
CA LEU A 205 -9.04 -18.35 1.54
C LEU A 205 -8.43 -18.38 2.96
N ARG A 206 -8.40 -17.21 3.60
CA ARG A 206 -8.00 -17.09 5.00
C ARG A 206 -8.92 -17.92 5.88
N ARG A 207 -8.32 -18.76 6.73
CA ARG A 207 -9.05 -19.64 7.67
C ARG A 207 -9.34 -18.98 9.01
N SER A 208 -8.49 -18.04 9.42
CA SER A 208 -8.67 -17.26 10.63
C SER A 208 -9.77 -16.20 10.44
N ILE A 209 -10.60 -16.01 11.45
CA ILE A 209 -11.57 -14.90 11.51
C ILE A 209 -11.07 -13.92 12.58
N PRO A 210 -10.53 -12.74 12.19
CA PRO A 210 -10.09 -11.72 13.13
C PRO A 210 -11.20 -11.31 14.10
N ALA A 211 -10.81 -10.96 15.34
CA ALA A 211 -11.74 -10.65 16.42
C ALA A 211 -12.67 -9.45 16.13
N HIS A 212 -12.27 -8.54 15.24
CA HIS A 212 -13.08 -7.37 14.88
C HIS A 212 -14.19 -7.68 13.87
N LEU A 213 -14.15 -8.84 13.19
CA LEU A 213 -15.16 -9.22 12.20
C LEU A 213 -16.43 -9.77 12.88
N LYS A 214 -17.58 -9.43 12.30
CA LYS A 214 -18.90 -9.94 12.70
C LYS A 214 -19.55 -10.67 11.54
N PRO A 215 -19.26 -11.97 11.33
CA PRO A 215 -19.76 -12.70 10.17
C PRO A 215 -21.29 -12.86 10.17
N THR A 216 -21.92 -12.57 9.03
CA THR A 216 -23.34 -12.85 8.78
C THR A 216 -23.55 -14.30 8.30
N PRO A 217 -24.77 -14.87 8.37
CA PRO A 217 -25.04 -16.20 7.83
C PRO A 217 -24.71 -16.33 6.33
N ALA A 218 -25.09 -15.33 5.52
CA ALA A 218 -24.82 -15.31 4.08
C ALA A 218 -23.31 -15.25 3.78
N TRP A 219 -22.57 -14.44 4.56
CA TRP A 219 -21.11 -14.39 4.46
C TRP A 219 -20.48 -15.75 4.78
N ARG A 220 -20.94 -16.43 5.85
CA ARG A 220 -20.41 -17.75 6.24
C ARG A 220 -20.62 -18.80 5.15
N GLU A 221 -21.83 -18.86 4.59
CA GLU A 221 -22.13 -19.76 3.48
C GLU A 221 -21.25 -19.48 2.25
N TYR A 222 -21.03 -18.19 1.97
CA TYR A 222 -20.16 -17.79 0.86
C TYR A 222 -18.69 -18.18 1.11
N THR A 223 -18.15 -17.92 2.30
CA THR A 223 -16.78 -18.32 2.65
C THR A 223 -16.61 -19.83 2.72
N ASP A 224 -17.63 -20.57 3.15
CA ASP A 224 -17.60 -22.04 3.15
C ASP A 224 -17.51 -22.56 1.71
N ARG A 225 -18.24 -21.96 0.76
CA ARG A 225 -18.11 -22.25 -0.68
C ARG A 225 -16.70 -21.92 -1.19
N LEU A 226 -16.21 -20.71 -0.94
CA LEU A 226 -14.88 -20.28 -1.37
C LEU A 226 -13.74 -21.09 -0.73
N SER A 227 -13.94 -21.67 0.45
CA SER A 227 -12.94 -22.54 1.08
C SER A 227 -12.76 -23.87 0.35
N ARG A 228 -13.79 -24.33 -0.37
CA ARG A 228 -13.79 -25.56 -1.18
C ARG A 228 -13.40 -25.28 -2.63
N GLU A 229 -13.82 -24.13 -3.14
CA GLU A 229 -13.62 -23.70 -4.53
C GLU A 229 -13.17 -22.22 -4.56
N PRO A 230 -11.90 -21.90 -4.20
CA PRO A 230 -11.36 -20.53 -4.23
C PRO A 230 -11.56 -19.83 -5.58
N GLN A 231 -11.41 -20.58 -6.66
CA GLN A 231 -11.58 -20.13 -8.05
C GLN A 231 -12.99 -19.65 -8.38
N ALA A 232 -13.99 -19.88 -7.53
CA ALA A 232 -15.33 -19.33 -7.74
C ALA A 232 -15.37 -17.79 -7.65
N LEU A 233 -14.37 -17.17 -7.01
CA LEU A 233 -14.20 -15.72 -6.99
C LEU A 233 -13.39 -15.24 -8.21
N GLN A 234 -14.05 -15.13 -9.37
CA GLN A 234 -13.44 -14.61 -10.60
C GLN A 234 -13.80 -13.15 -10.90
N GLN A 235 -14.90 -12.67 -10.31
CA GLN A 235 -15.50 -11.37 -10.64
C GLN A 235 -16.06 -10.68 -9.39
N LEU A 236 -16.03 -9.35 -9.39
CA LEU A 236 -16.62 -8.49 -8.37
C LEU A 236 -18.12 -8.24 -8.65
N ASP A 237 -18.94 -9.30 -8.60
CA ASP A 237 -20.37 -9.28 -8.93
C ASP A 237 -21.32 -9.46 -7.74
N GLN A 238 -20.79 -9.78 -6.56
CA GLN A 238 -21.53 -10.01 -5.31
C GLN A 238 -20.99 -9.12 -4.18
N PRO A 239 -21.05 -7.77 -4.31
CA PRO A 239 -20.52 -6.84 -3.30
C PRO A 239 -21.12 -7.07 -1.91
N GLN A 240 -22.41 -7.43 -1.83
CA GLN A 240 -23.12 -7.71 -0.57
C GLN A 240 -22.55 -8.90 0.21
N LEU A 241 -21.75 -9.76 -0.42
CA LEU A 241 -21.08 -10.88 0.24
C LEU A 241 -19.65 -10.53 0.70
N CYS A 242 -19.19 -9.32 0.43
CA CYS A 242 -17.88 -8.79 0.82
C CYS A 242 -17.97 -7.88 2.06
N ASP A 243 -18.92 -8.13 2.96
CA ASP A 243 -19.06 -7.45 4.26
C ASP A 243 -19.24 -8.55 5.34
N PRO A 244 -18.28 -8.72 6.28
CA PRO A 244 -17.28 -7.72 6.69
C PRO A 244 -15.95 -7.69 5.93
N GLU A 245 -15.47 -8.79 5.33
CA GLU A 245 -14.36 -8.80 4.35
C GLU A 245 -14.17 -10.21 3.77
N ILE A 246 -13.52 -10.33 2.61
CA ILE A 246 -13.08 -11.60 2.00
C ILE A 246 -11.57 -11.52 1.75
N VAL A 247 -10.82 -12.48 2.30
CA VAL A 247 -9.36 -12.44 2.30
C VAL A 247 -8.77 -13.73 1.76
N PHE A 248 -7.87 -13.62 0.79
CA PHE A 248 -7.07 -14.73 0.26
C PHE A 248 -5.59 -14.44 0.44
N PHE A 249 -4.80 -15.50 0.62
CA PHE A 249 -3.35 -15.46 0.65
C PHE A 249 -2.77 -16.20 -0.54
N ALA A 250 -1.71 -15.66 -1.12
CA ALA A 250 -0.82 -16.36 -2.02
C ALA A 250 0.56 -16.38 -1.37
N ASP A 251 1.11 -17.56 -1.15
CA ASP A 251 2.41 -17.77 -0.52
C ASP A 251 3.41 -18.37 -1.50
N ASP A 252 4.69 -18.31 -1.15
CA ASP A 252 5.79 -18.88 -1.93
C ASP A 252 5.74 -18.44 -3.41
N LEU A 253 5.51 -17.14 -3.62
CA LEU A 253 5.46 -16.55 -4.96
C LEU A 253 6.71 -16.78 -5.83
N PRO A 254 7.94 -16.92 -5.30
CA PRO A 254 9.13 -17.20 -6.12
C PRO A 254 8.99 -18.47 -6.97
N GLN A 255 8.15 -19.43 -6.59
CA GLN A 255 7.89 -20.63 -7.39
C GLN A 255 7.23 -20.32 -8.75
N TYR A 256 6.61 -19.14 -8.91
CA TYR A 256 5.90 -18.74 -10.12
C TYR A 256 6.70 -17.78 -11.02
N GLY A 257 7.97 -17.52 -10.70
CA GLY A 257 8.88 -16.67 -11.49
C GLY A 257 9.40 -15.46 -10.73
N ASP A 258 10.33 -14.72 -11.34
CA ASP A 258 11.03 -13.59 -10.70
C ASP A 258 10.15 -12.33 -10.54
N GLU A 259 9.18 -12.16 -11.43
CA GLU A 259 8.23 -11.05 -11.48
C GLU A 259 6.82 -11.60 -11.72
N VAL A 260 5.85 -11.04 -11.01
CA VAL A 260 4.43 -11.38 -11.14
C VAL A 260 3.59 -10.13 -11.38
N GLN A 261 2.49 -10.28 -12.12
CA GLN A 261 1.55 -9.20 -12.44
C GLN A 261 0.12 -9.64 -12.15
N PHE A 262 -0.64 -8.73 -11.57
CA PHE A 262 -2.05 -8.90 -11.24
C PHE A 262 -2.84 -7.73 -11.81
N GLU A 263 -4.03 -8.03 -12.31
CA GLU A 263 -4.89 -7.08 -13.00
C GLU A 263 -6.34 -7.23 -12.54
N LEU A 264 -7.04 -6.10 -12.45
CA LEU A 264 -8.49 -6.03 -12.25
C LEU A 264 -9.11 -5.32 -13.44
N TYR A 265 -9.65 -6.09 -14.38
CA TYR A 265 -10.27 -5.58 -15.60
C TYR A 265 -11.62 -4.97 -15.31
N SER A 266 -11.80 -3.73 -15.75
CA SER A 266 -13.08 -3.05 -15.76
C SER A 266 -13.86 -3.39 -17.03
N PRO A 267 -15.19 -3.61 -16.93
CA PRO A 267 -16.06 -3.66 -18.12
C PRO A 267 -16.01 -2.39 -18.98
N GLN A 268 -15.47 -1.28 -18.44
CA GLN A 268 -15.32 -0.01 -19.13
C GLN A 268 -14.10 0.03 -20.06
N GLY A 269 -13.30 -1.05 -20.12
CA GLY A 269 -12.22 -1.20 -21.10
C GLY A 269 -10.81 -0.80 -20.62
N PHE A 270 -10.63 -0.58 -19.32
CA PHE A 270 -9.32 -0.38 -18.67
C PHE A 270 -9.04 -1.50 -17.66
N ALA A 271 -7.82 -1.60 -17.15
CA ALA A 271 -7.52 -2.45 -16.00
C ALA A 271 -6.66 -1.74 -14.97
N LEU A 272 -6.94 -1.98 -13.68
CA LEU A 272 -5.95 -1.71 -12.64
C LEU A 272 -4.86 -2.78 -12.75
N MET A 273 -3.59 -2.41 -12.57
CA MET A 273 -2.47 -3.34 -12.63
C MET A 273 -1.51 -3.10 -11.47
N THR A 274 -0.96 -4.19 -10.94
CA THR A 274 0.14 -4.18 -9.98
C THR A 274 1.16 -5.25 -10.33
N ARG A 275 2.44 -4.89 -10.27
CA ARG A 275 3.57 -5.72 -10.65
C ARG A 275 4.75 -5.55 -9.69
N PHE A 276 5.39 -6.66 -9.34
CA PHE A 276 6.49 -6.66 -8.36
C PHE A 276 7.37 -7.91 -8.48
N SER A 277 8.57 -7.82 -7.90
CA SER A 277 9.49 -8.95 -7.80
C SER A 277 9.09 -9.90 -6.66
N THR A 278 9.03 -11.19 -6.96
CA THR A 278 8.71 -12.24 -5.97
C THR A 278 9.84 -12.46 -4.96
N ALA A 279 11.09 -12.12 -5.32
CA ALA A 279 12.21 -12.15 -4.39
C ALA A 279 12.10 -11.08 -3.30
N GLN A 280 11.50 -9.93 -3.62
CA GLN A 280 11.21 -8.86 -2.66
C GLN A 280 9.92 -9.15 -1.88
N PHE A 281 8.92 -9.74 -2.54
CA PHE A 281 7.62 -10.03 -1.97
C PHE A 281 7.24 -11.49 -2.21
N PRO A 282 7.70 -12.42 -1.35
CA PRO A 282 7.39 -13.84 -1.49
C PRO A 282 5.93 -14.19 -1.13
N HIS A 283 5.17 -13.25 -0.57
CA HIS A 283 3.77 -13.42 -0.20
C HIS A 283 2.92 -12.29 -0.78
N ALA A 284 1.63 -12.55 -0.94
CA ALA A 284 0.67 -11.50 -1.23
C ALA A 284 -0.72 -11.80 -0.64
N THR A 285 -1.49 -10.74 -0.39
CA THR A 285 -2.86 -10.85 0.10
C THR A 285 -3.84 -10.25 -0.90
N ARG A 286 -4.98 -10.89 -1.13
CA ARG A 286 -6.14 -10.26 -1.77
C ARG A 286 -7.17 -9.97 -0.68
N TRP A 287 -7.56 -8.71 -0.55
CA TRP A 287 -8.50 -8.25 0.48
C TRP A 287 -9.64 -7.47 -0.18
N LEU A 288 -10.87 -7.96 0.00
CA LEU A 288 -12.07 -7.35 -0.56
C LEU A 288 -12.99 -6.93 0.58
N LEU A 289 -13.45 -5.69 0.54
CA LEU A 289 -14.44 -5.16 1.46
C LEU A 289 -15.39 -4.23 0.72
N HIS A 290 -16.69 -4.45 0.88
CA HIS A 290 -17.70 -3.61 0.26
C HIS A 290 -18.92 -3.45 1.17
N ASN A 291 -18.92 -2.41 1.99
CA ASN A 291 -20.06 -1.99 2.80
C ASN A 291 -20.46 -0.54 2.48
N HIS A 292 -21.17 0.16 3.36
CA HIS A 292 -21.55 1.56 3.13
C HIS A 292 -20.37 2.53 3.30
N ASP A 293 -19.47 2.26 4.23
CA ASP A 293 -18.42 3.18 4.65
C ASP A 293 -17.10 2.97 3.88
N GLN A 294 -16.90 1.77 3.34
CA GLN A 294 -15.69 1.34 2.66
C GLN A 294 -16.02 0.46 1.44
N GLN A 295 -15.47 0.81 0.27
CA GLN A 295 -15.57 0.02 -0.96
C GLN A 295 -14.18 -0.12 -1.59
N VAL A 296 -13.59 -1.30 -1.44
CA VAL A 296 -12.19 -1.54 -1.77
C VAL A 296 -12.01 -2.93 -2.35
N ALA A 297 -11.27 -2.97 -3.46
CA ALA A 297 -10.83 -4.19 -4.08
C ALA A 297 -9.30 -4.21 -4.10
N ALA A 298 -8.68 -4.47 -2.94
CA ALA A 298 -7.25 -4.72 -2.87
C ALA A 298 -6.94 -6.08 -3.50
N TYR A 299 -6.95 -6.12 -4.83
CA TYR A 299 -6.84 -7.34 -5.64
C TYR A 299 -5.49 -8.05 -5.46
N ILE A 300 -4.46 -7.29 -5.06
CA ILE A 300 -3.18 -7.81 -4.61
C ILE A 300 -2.48 -6.82 -3.66
N LEU A 301 -1.92 -7.35 -2.56
CA LEU A 301 -1.13 -6.65 -1.55
C LEU A 301 0.21 -7.38 -1.40
N PRO A 302 1.28 -6.98 -2.12
CA PRO A 302 2.58 -7.63 -2.04
C PRO A 302 3.21 -7.44 -0.66
N ALA A 303 3.72 -8.53 -0.09
CA ALA A 303 4.24 -8.55 1.28
C ALA A 303 5.41 -9.53 1.49
N THR A 304 6.18 -9.30 2.54
CA THR A 304 7.22 -10.23 3.01
C THR A 304 6.63 -11.45 3.71
N CYS A 305 5.43 -11.31 4.29
CA CYS A 305 4.71 -12.34 5.04
C CYS A 305 3.21 -12.06 5.02
N ARG A 306 2.40 -13.01 5.52
CA ARG A 306 0.96 -12.81 5.71
C ARG A 306 0.65 -11.71 6.74
N PRO A 307 -0.51 -11.02 6.64
CA PRO A 307 -0.90 -9.95 7.55
C PRO A 307 -1.53 -10.45 8.86
N GLU A 308 -0.97 -11.51 9.45
CA GLU A 308 -1.51 -12.19 10.65
C GLU A 308 -0.74 -11.83 11.94
N GLY A 309 0.09 -10.78 11.91
CA GLY A 309 0.85 -10.30 13.06
C GLY A 309 2.31 -10.77 13.09
N PHE A 310 3.07 -10.26 14.06
CA PHE A 310 4.49 -10.54 14.20
C PHE A 310 4.76 -11.98 14.62
N LEU A 311 4.10 -12.45 15.69
CA LEU A 311 4.31 -13.79 16.21
C LEU A 311 3.90 -14.88 15.21
N ALA A 312 2.83 -14.65 14.43
CA ALA A 312 2.42 -15.57 13.38
C ALA A 312 3.50 -15.72 12.29
N ALA A 313 4.09 -14.60 11.85
CA ALA A 313 5.18 -14.62 10.87
C ALA A 313 6.45 -15.29 11.41
N GLN A 314 6.74 -15.11 12.71
CA GLN A 314 7.85 -15.80 13.37
C GLN A 314 7.63 -17.32 13.40
N GLN A 315 6.44 -17.76 13.81
CA GLN A 315 6.08 -19.19 13.86
C GLN A 315 6.09 -19.85 12.48
N ALA A 316 5.66 -19.11 11.45
CA ALA A 316 5.68 -19.58 10.06
C ALA A 316 7.06 -19.54 9.41
N GLY A 317 8.08 -18.97 10.07
CA GLY A 317 9.44 -18.83 9.52
C GLY A 317 9.56 -17.77 8.41
N THR A 318 8.58 -16.86 8.30
CA THR A 318 8.53 -15.80 7.28
C THR A 318 9.03 -14.44 7.77
N LEU A 319 9.39 -14.33 9.05
CA LEU A 319 9.94 -13.10 9.64
C LEU A 319 11.38 -12.88 9.12
N ILE A 320 11.60 -11.78 8.42
CA ILE A 320 12.94 -11.39 7.94
C ILE A 320 13.72 -10.79 9.12
N THR A 321 15.03 -11.03 9.16
CA THR A 321 15.94 -10.37 10.10
C THR A 321 17.05 -9.65 9.33
N LEU A 322 17.25 -8.37 9.61
CA LEU A 322 18.36 -7.57 9.11
C LEU A 322 19.48 -7.53 10.14
N THR A 323 20.68 -7.91 9.72
CA THR A 323 21.92 -7.71 10.49
C THR A 323 22.31 -6.23 10.54
N SER A 324 23.27 -5.87 11.39
CA SER A 324 23.71 -4.47 11.53
C SER A 324 24.25 -3.92 10.21
N GLY A 325 23.77 -2.73 9.80
CA GLY A 325 24.13 -2.09 8.54
C GLY A 325 23.50 -2.72 7.29
N GLU A 326 22.73 -3.80 7.44
CA GLU A 326 22.08 -4.46 6.32
C GLU A 326 20.91 -3.62 5.79
N GLN A 327 20.78 -3.62 4.47
CA GLN A 327 19.74 -2.91 3.75
C GLN A 327 18.84 -3.87 2.97
N ARG A 328 17.56 -3.53 2.86
CA ARG A 328 16.60 -4.14 1.94
C ARG A 328 15.86 -3.06 1.15
N HIS A 329 15.57 -3.38 -0.09
CA HIS A 329 14.84 -2.52 -1.00
C HIS A 329 13.63 -3.26 -1.57
N PHE A 330 12.51 -2.56 -1.68
CA PHE A 330 11.23 -3.04 -2.17
C PHE A 330 10.68 -2.07 -3.21
N SER A 331 10.12 -2.60 -4.30
CA SER A 331 9.54 -1.81 -5.39
C SER A 331 8.29 -2.48 -5.96
N VAL A 332 7.23 -1.69 -6.13
CA VAL A 332 5.94 -2.11 -6.70
C VAL A 332 5.53 -1.11 -7.76
N GLU A 333 5.30 -1.56 -8.99
CA GLU A 333 4.65 -0.74 -10.03
C GLU A 333 3.13 -0.95 -9.94
N THR A 334 2.37 0.14 -10.00
CA THR A 334 0.90 0.07 -10.01
C THR A 334 0.28 1.23 -10.81
N GLY A 335 -0.91 1.04 -11.34
CA GLY A 335 -1.63 2.06 -12.11
C GLY A 335 -2.65 1.47 -13.08
N LEU A 336 -2.80 2.09 -14.25
CA LEU A 336 -3.70 1.64 -15.31
C LEU A 336 -2.98 0.99 -16.49
N LEU A 337 -3.68 0.05 -17.14
CA LEU A 337 -3.37 -0.51 -18.46
C LEU A 337 -4.27 0.05 -19.54
#